data_AF-A0A7W1FH25-F1
#
_entry.id   AF-A0A7W1FH25-F1
#
_cell.length_a   1.000
_cell.length_b   1.000
_cell.length_c   1.000
_cell.angle_alpha   90.00
_cell.angle_beta   90.00
_cell.angle_gamma   90.00
#
_symmetry.space_group_name_H-M   'P 1'
#
loop_
_entity.id
_entity.type
_entity.pdbx_description
1 polymer ?
#
loop_
_entity_poly.entity_id
_entity_poly.type
_entity_poly.pdbx_seq_one_letter_code
_entity_poly.pdbx_strand_id
1 'polypeptide(L)'
;MFNEAIDLGAKGFVLKDSALIDIIECVKTVAASEHYASHALTKFLINRSRRALGLTEQQPTVKDLTPTERRVLKLIAEDMKSKEIGEELFISPRTVEKHRQNICQKLNLQGSHSLFKFAVQHKSELL
;
A
#
# COMPACT_ATOMS: atom_id res chain seq x y z
N MET A 1 5.38 24.17 -2.30
CA MET A 1 6.06 24.19 -3.62
C MET A 1 5.21 23.72 -4.79
N PHE A 2 4.77 22.46 -4.91
CA PHE A 2 3.94 22.07 -6.09
C PHE A 2 2.63 22.88 -6.18
N ASN A 3 1.82 22.89 -5.12
CA ASN A 3 0.57 23.64 -5.09
C ASN A 3 0.82 25.14 -5.32
N GLU A 4 1.76 25.73 -4.58
CA GLU A 4 2.16 27.14 -4.78
C GLU A 4 2.57 27.45 -6.22
N ALA A 5 3.30 26.56 -6.89
CA ALA A 5 3.69 26.77 -8.28
C ALA A 5 2.47 26.75 -9.23
N ILE A 6 1.53 25.82 -9.01
CA ILE A 6 0.27 25.77 -9.78
C ILE A 6 -0.60 26.99 -9.49
N ASP A 7 -0.70 27.42 -8.23
CA ASP A 7 -1.47 28.59 -7.80
C ASP A 7 -0.89 29.89 -8.41
N LEU A 8 0.42 29.92 -8.67
CA LEU A 8 1.11 30.98 -9.40
C LEU A 8 1.00 30.86 -10.93
N GLY A 9 0.25 29.88 -11.44
CA GLY A 9 -0.03 29.70 -12.87
C GLY A 9 0.97 28.82 -13.62
N ALA A 10 1.80 28.03 -12.93
CA ALA A 10 2.67 27.08 -13.59
C ALA A 10 1.87 26.04 -14.40
N LYS A 11 2.22 25.88 -15.67
CA LYS A 11 1.58 24.90 -16.57
C LYS A 11 2.29 23.55 -16.60
N GLY A 12 3.52 23.47 -16.06
CA GLY A 12 4.33 22.26 -16.06
C GLY A 12 5.14 22.10 -14.77
N PHE A 13 5.21 20.88 -14.23
CA PHE A 13 6.05 20.56 -13.07
C PHE A 13 6.76 19.20 -13.25
N VAL A 14 8.09 19.22 -13.25
CA VAL A 14 8.93 18.03 -13.44
C VAL A 14 9.82 17.83 -12.21
N LEU A 15 9.87 16.61 -11.71
CA LEU A 15 10.76 16.24 -10.60
C LEU A 15 12.17 15.98 -11.12
N LYS A 16 13.19 16.40 -10.36
CA LYS A 16 14.60 16.28 -10.72
C LYS A 16 15.05 14.85 -11.05
N ASP A 17 14.43 13.86 -10.42
CA ASP A 17 14.74 12.42 -10.61
C ASP A 17 14.02 11.79 -11.81
N SER A 18 13.10 12.52 -12.45
CA SER A 18 12.38 12.07 -13.64
C SER A 18 13.11 12.63 -14.87
N ALA A 19 13.84 11.74 -15.54
CA ALA A 19 14.91 12.01 -16.50
C ALA A 19 14.54 12.97 -17.66
N LEU A 20 15.56 13.42 -18.41
CA LEU A 20 15.55 14.31 -19.58
C LEU A 20 14.33 14.19 -20.54
N ILE A 21 13.78 12.97 -20.66
CA ILE A 21 12.60 12.64 -21.49
C ILE A 21 11.34 13.39 -21.00
N ASP A 22 11.13 13.46 -19.68
CA ASP A 22 9.96 14.12 -19.06
C ASP A 22 10.00 15.64 -19.28
N ILE A 23 11.19 16.23 -19.42
CA ILE A 23 11.34 17.67 -19.71
C ILE A 23 10.92 17.96 -21.15
N ILE A 24 11.37 17.14 -22.10
CA ILE A 24 11.02 17.31 -23.52
C ILE A 24 9.50 17.14 -23.71
N GLU A 25 8.92 16.14 -23.05
CA GLU A 25 7.48 15.91 -23.05
C GLU A 25 6.73 17.08 -22.40
N CYS A 26 7.18 17.54 -21.23
CA CYS A 26 6.62 18.71 -20.55
C CYS A 26 6.56 19.94 -21.45
N VAL A 27 7.66 20.25 -22.15
CA VAL A 27 7.72 21.41 -23.05
C VAL A 27 6.72 21.25 -24.20
N LYS A 28 6.61 20.07 -24.81
CA LYS A 28 5.65 19.80 -25.89
C LYS A 28 4.20 19.92 -25.41
N THR A 29 3.87 19.36 -24.26
CA THR A 29 2.52 19.39 -23.67
C THR A 29 2.12 20.82 -23.30
N VAL A 30 3.01 21.59 -22.67
CA VAL A 30 2.73 22.99 -22.34
C VAL A 30 2.61 23.85 -23.59
N ALA A 31 3.40 23.59 -24.63
CA ALA A 31 3.27 24.26 -25.93
C ALA A 31 1.91 23.99 -26.61
N ALA A 32 1.32 22.81 -26.35
CA ALA A 32 -0.05 22.47 -26.77
C ALA A 32 -1.14 23.09 -25.87
N SER A 33 -0.77 23.97 -24.93
CA SER A 33 -1.66 24.57 -23.92
C SER A 33 -2.26 23.57 -22.92
N GLU A 34 -1.62 22.42 -22.74
CA GLU A 34 -2.00 21.43 -21.75
C GLU A 34 -1.12 21.52 -20.48
N HIS A 35 -1.61 20.97 -19.38
CA HIS A 35 -0.85 20.89 -18.13
C HIS A 35 -0.02 19.63 -18.08
N TYR A 36 1.25 19.74 -17.67
CA TYR A 36 2.13 18.59 -17.49
C TYR A 36 2.57 18.42 -16.03
N ALA A 37 2.46 17.21 -15.52
CA ALA A 37 3.11 16.80 -14.28
C ALA A 37 3.79 15.45 -14.51
N SER A 38 5.03 15.30 -14.04
CA SER A 38 5.78 14.06 -14.23
C SER A 38 5.01 12.85 -13.71
N HIS A 39 5.23 11.68 -14.29
CA HIS A 39 4.45 10.48 -13.98
C HIS A 39 4.45 10.14 -12.48
N ALA A 40 5.61 10.28 -11.82
CA ALA A 40 5.76 10.07 -10.39
C ALA A 40 4.91 11.05 -9.55
N LEU A 41 4.86 12.32 -9.97
CA LEU A 41 4.09 13.37 -9.30
C LEU A 41 2.58 13.18 -9.53
N THR A 42 2.17 12.90 -10.77
CA THR A 42 0.78 12.62 -11.12
C THR A 42 0.24 11.43 -10.32
N LYS A 43 1.02 10.34 -10.21
CA LYS A 43 0.65 9.18 -9.38
C LYS A 43 0.53 9.54 -7.89
N PHE A 44 1.44 10.37 -7.38
CA PHE A 44 1.38 10.85 -6.00
C PHE A 44 0.13 11.71 -5.74
N LEU A 45 -0.21 12.62 -6.66
CA LEU A 45 -1.37 13.51 -6.55
C LEU A 45 -2.70 12.75 -6.65
N ILE A 46 -2.82 11.79 -7.57
CA ILE A 46 -3.99 10.90 -7.67
C ILE A 46 -4.17 10.10 -6.38
N ASN A 47 -3.08 9.54 -5.82
CA ASN A 47 -3.16 8.82 -4.55
C ASN A 47 -3.54 9.74 -3.38
N ARG A 48 -3.06 10.99 -3.40
CA ARG A 48 -3.43 12.00 -2.39
C ARG A 48 -4.90 12.42 -2.51
N SER A 49 -5.41 12.66 -3.72
CA SER A 49 -6.81 13.05 -3.94
C SER A 49 -7.76 11.92 -3.59
N ARG A 50 -7.45 10.67 -3.94
CA ARG A 50 -8.22 9.49 -3.53
C ARG A 50 -8.29 9.33 -2.01
N ARG A 51 -7.19 9.61 -1.29
CA ARG A 51 -7.19 9.65 0.18
C ARG A 51 -8.06 10.77 0.74
N ALA A 52 -7.93 11.98 0.19
CA ALA A 52 -8.67 13.16 0.65
C ALA A 52 -10.18 13.06 0.41
N LEU A 53 -10.59 12.42 -0.69
CA LEU A 53 -11.99 12.23 -1.04
C LEU A 53 -12.63 10.99 -0.38
N GLY A 54 -11.87 10.22 0.41
CA GLY A 54 -12.35 8.94 0.94
C GLY A 54 -12.64 7.89 -0.15
N LEU A 55 -12.28 8.17 -1.41
CA LEU A 55 -12.42 7.29 -2.59
C LEU A 55 -11.26 6.29 -2.70
N THR A 56 -10.52 6.11 -1.62
CA THR A 56 -9.66 4.94 -1.49
C THR A 56 -10.64 3.80 -1.22
N GLU A 57 -10.61 2.74 -2.02
CA GLU A 57 -11.16 1.47 -1.53
C GLU A 57 -10.58 1.29 -0.13
N GLN A 58 -11.44 1.13 0.89
CA GLN A 58 -10.97 1.01 2.26
C GLN A 58 -9.86 -0.02 2.25
N GLN A 59 -8.65 0.37 2.66
CA GLN A 59 -7.56 -0.59 2.68
C GLN A 59 -8.04 -1.74 3.57
N PRO A 60 -8.02 -2.98 3.07
CA PRO A 60 -8.52 -4.11 3.83
C PRO A 60 -7.81 -4.13 5.19
N THR A 61 -8.62 -4.14 6.23
CA THR A 61 -8.21 -3.99 7.62
C THR A 61 -8.21 -5.34 8.32
N VAL A 62 -7.72 -5.38 9.55
CA VAL A 62 -7.84 -6.55 10.44
C VAL A 62 -9.31 -6.99 10.60
N LYS A 63 -10.28 -6.07 10.43
CA LYS A 63 -11.72 -6.36 10.53
C LYS A 63 -12.25 -7.27 9.42
N ASP A 64 -11.61 -7.26 8.25
CA ASP A 64 -12.00 -8.05 7.08
C ASP A 64 -11.54 -9.53 7.14
N LEU A 65 -10.73 -9.86 8.15
CA LEU A 65 -10.30 -11.22 8.43
C LEU A 65 -11.37 -12.02 9.18
N THR A 66 -11.40 -13.33 8.96
CA THR A 66 -12.20 -14.26 9.76
C THR A 66 -11.63 -14.39 11.18
N PRO A 67 -12.41 -14.88 12.16
CA PRO A 67 -11.91 -15.12 13.51
C PRO A 67 -10.67 -16.04 13.57
N THR A 68 -10.60 -17.04 12.69
CA THR A 68 -9.44 -17.94 12.61
C THR A 68 -8.22 -17.24 12.01
N GLU A 69 -8.41 -16.44 10.96
CA GLU A 69 -7.33 -15.65 10.36
C GLU A 69 -6.80 -14.58 11.32
N ARG A 70 -7.66 -13.94 12.12
CA ARG A 70 -7.22 -13.02 13.19
C ARG A 70 -6.37 -13.71 14.25
N ARG A 71 -6.76 -14.92 14.68
CA ARG A 71 -5.96 -15.74 15.61
C ARG A 71 -4.59 -16.07 15.04
N VAL A 72 -4.53 -16.53 13.79
CA VAL A 72 -3.25 -16.79 13.10
C VAL A 72 -2.42 -15.51 12.99
N LEU A 73 -3.03 -14.38 12.62
CA LEU A 73 -2.33 -13.09 12.51
C LEU A 73 -1.77 -12.61 13.86
N LYS A 74 -2.49 -12.84 14.96
CA LYS A 74 -2.03 -12.54 16.32
C LYS A 74 -0.75 -13.30 16.67
N LEU A 75 -0.73 -14.60 16.43
CA LEU A 75 0.45 -15.44 16.72
C LEU A 75 1.65 -15.05 15.82
N ILE A 76 1.40 -14.60 14.59
CA ILE A 76 2.45 -14.01 13.73
C ILE A 76 3.00 -12.71 14.32
N ALA A 77 2.16 -11.87 14.94
CA ALA A 77 2.60 -10.65 15.64
C ALA A 77 3.37 -10.93 16.95
N GLU A 78 3.34 -12.17 17.42
CA GLU A 78 4.12 -12.71 18.54
C GLU A 78 5.40 -13.42 18.07
N ASP A 79 5.74 -13.31 16.77
CA ASP A 79 6.94 -13.90 16.15
C ASP A 79 6.94 -15.44 16.08
N MET A 80 5.75 -16.07 16.13
CA MET A 80 5.63 -17.52 15.99
C MET A 80 5.72 -17.96 14.52
N LYS A 81 6.39 -19.10 14.31
CA LYS A 81 6.53 -19.77 13.01
C LYS A 81 5.32 -20.66 12.74
N SER A 82 5.07 -20.98 11.47
CA SER A 82 3.93 -21.80 11.06
C SER A 82 3.84 -23.19 11.70
N LYS A 83 4.98 -23.75 12.16
CA LYS A 83 5.00 -24.99 12.94
C LYS A 83 4.44 -24.78 14.35
N GLU A 84 4.95 -23.77 15.06
CA GLU A 84 4.53 -23.40 16.42
C GLU A 84 3.06 -22.97 16.44
N ILE A 85 2.62 -22.20 15.45
CA ILE A 85 1.21 -21.83 15.27
C ILE A 85 0.33 -23.06 15.05
N GLY A 86 0.83 -24.06 14.31
CA GLY A 86 0.12 -25.30 14.07
C GLY A 86 -0.06 -26.11 15.35
N GLU A 87 0.97 -26.16 16.19
CA GLU A 87 0.92 -26.82 17.50
C GLU A 87 -0.07 -26.10 18.43
N GLU A 88 0.00 -24.78 18.54
CA GLU A 88 -0.88 -23.96 19.39
C GLU A 88 -2.36 -24.07 19.00
N LEU A 89 -2.64 -24.11 17.70
CA LEU A 89 -4.01 -24.17 17.16
C LEU A 89 -4.48 -25.61 16.88
N PHE A 90 -3.67 -26.63 17.18
CA PHE A 90 -3.94 -28.04 16.89
C PHE A 90 -4.30 -28.31 15.41
N ILE A 91 -3.59 -27.66 14.48
CA ILE A 91 -3.76 -27.81 13.03
C ILE A 91 -2.42 -28.07 12.33
N SER A 92 -2.46 -28.64 11.12
CA SER A 92 -1.23 -28.89 10.38
C SER A 92 -0.50 -27.58 10.02
N PRO A 93 0.84 -27.54 9.99
CA PRO A 93 1.60 -26.37 9.52
C PRO A 93 1.23 -25.95 8.09
N ARG A 94 0.82 -26.93 7.25
CA ARG A 94 0.32 -26.68 5.89
C ARG A 94 -1.00 -25.90 5.90
N THR A 95 -1.86 -26.16 6.88
CA THR A 95 -3.10 -25.40 7.08
C THR A 95 -2.79 -23.96 7.50
N VAL A 96 -1.79 -23.76 8.36
CA VAL A 96 -1.33 -22.41 8.74
C VAL A 96 -0.84 -21.63 7.53
N GLU A 97 -0.03 -22.23 6.65
CA GLU A 97 0.41 -21.56 5.43
C GLU A 97 -0.76 -21.18 4.52
N LYS A 98 -1.79 -22.03 4.43
CA LYS A 98 -3.02 -21.68 3.70
C LYS A 98 -3.73 -20.47 4.32
N HIS A 99 -3.79 -20.38 5.65
CA HIS A 99 -4.32 -19.18 6.32
C HIS A 99 -3.46 -17.94 6.02
N ARG A 100 -2.12 -18.05 6.04
CA ARG A 100 -1.20 -16.94 5.70
C ARG A 100 -1.42 -16.44 4.27
N GLN A 101 -1.57 -17.36 3.32
CA GLN A 101 -1.89 -17.02 1.93
C GLN A 101 -3.23 -16.29 1.81
N ASN A 102 -4.28 -16.81 2.46
CA ASN A 102 -5.61 -16.18 2.45
C ASN A 102 -5.57 -14.78 3.08
N ILE A 103 -4.84 -14.60 4.18
CA ILE A 103 -4.66 -13.30 4.83
C ILE A 103 -3.97 -12.33 3.88
N CYS A 104 -2.86 -12.73 3.25
CA CYS A 104 -2.17 -11.89 2.27
C CYS A 104 -3.10 -11.49 1.12
N GLN A 105 -3.91 -12.43 0.61
CA GLN A 105 -4.86 -12.14 -0.46
C GLN A 105 -5.93 -11.15 -0.03
N LYS A 106 -6.54 -11.35 1.15
CA LYS A 106 -7.58 -10.46 1.70
C LYS A 106 -7.06 -9.07 2.01
N LEU A 107 -5.84 -8.97 2.54
CA LEU A 107 -5.20 -7.70 2.90
C LEU A 107 -4.41 -7.08 1.73
N ASN A 108 -4.45 -7.70 0.55
CA ASN A 108 -3.69 -7.31 -0.64
C ASN A 108 -2.19 -7.08 -0.36
N LEU A 109 -1.59 -7.96 0.45
CA LEU A 109 -0.19 -7.91 0.83
C LEU A 109 0.67 -8.71 -0.16
N GLN A 110 1.80 -8.11 -0.56
CA GLN A 110 2.74 -8.70 -1.52
C GLN A 110 4.15 -8.71 -0.93
N GLY A 111 4.88 -9.80 -1.16
CA GLY A 111 6.28 -9.98 -0.73
C GLY A 111 6.44 -10.70 0.61
N SER A 112 7.60 -11.33 0.80
CA SER A 112 7.85 -12.34 1.84
C SER A 112 7.74 -11.84 3.29
N HIS A 113 7.92 -10.54 3.54
CA HIS A 113 7.88 -9.94 4.88
C HIS A 113 6.67 -9.03 5.13
N SER A 114 5.80 -8.86 4.12
CA SER A 114 4.66 -7.94 4.21
C SER A 114 3.66 -8.35 5.29
N LEU A 115 3.35 -9.65 5.39
CA LEU A 115 2.45 -10.21 6.39
C LEU A 115 2.94 -9.97 7.82
N PHE A 116 4.21 -10.25 8.09
CA PHE A 116 4.79 -10.05 9.42
C PHE A 116 4.80 -8.57 9.81
N LYS A 117 5.25 -7.70 8.89
CA LYS A 117 5.23 -6.25 9.09
C LYS A 117 3.82 -5.75 9.41
N PHE A 118 2.83 -6.21 8.65
CA PHE A 118 1.43 -5.85 8.88
C PHE A 118 0.95 -6.32 10.26
N ALA A 119 1.26 -7.56 10.65
CA ALA A 119 0.88 -8.12 11.94
C ALA A 119 1.44 -7.30 13.12
N VAL A 120 2.71 -6.91 13.05
CA VAL A 120 3.37 -6.09 14.08
C VAL A 120 2.78 -4.68 14.15
N GLN A 121 2.51 -4.05 13.00
CA GLN A 121 1.91 -2.71 12.94
C GLN A 121 0.52 -2.64 13.56
N HIS A 122 -0.25 -3.73 13.47
CA HIS A 122 -1.63 -3.79 13.96
C HIS A 122 -1.75 -4.64 15.24
N LYS A 123 -0.65 -4.85 15.97
CA LYS A 123 -0.64 -5.69 17.19
C LYS A 123 -1.63 -5.21 18.24
N SER A 124 -1.82 -3.89 18.38
CA SER A 124 -2.79 -3.29 19.30
C SER A 124 -4.26 -3.57 18.95
N GLU A 125 -4.56 -3.91 17.69
CA GLU A 125 -5.92 -4.25 17.24
C GLU A 125 -6.23 -5.74 17.36
N LEU A 126 -5.22 -6.55 17.70
CA LEU A 126 -5.29 -8.01 17.84
C LEU A 126 -5.35 -8.48 19.30
N LEU A 127 -5.25 -7.54 20.25
CA LEU A 127 -5.36 -7.74 21.71
C LEU A 127 -6.79 -7.42 22.18
#